data_AF-A0A9X0I656-F1
#
_entry.id   AF-A0A9X0I656-F1
#
_cell.length_a   1.000
_cell.length_b   1.000
_cell.length_c   1.000
_cell.angle_alpha   90.00
_cell.angle_beta   90.00
_cell.angle_gamma   90.00
#
_symmetry.space_group_name_H-M   'P 1'
#
loop_
_entity.id
_entity.type
_entity.pdbx_description
1 polymer ?
#
loop_
_entity_poly.entity_id
_entity_poly.type
_entity_poly.pdbx_seq_one_letter_code
_entity_poly.pdbx_strand_id
1 'polypeptide(L)'
;MTVMDDWLTAACAELGVDPADVPVQPVLDLARDVAHQVLRPGAPVTAYLLGLAVGRGADPAVAAARLTELAGTWPVELGGDR
;
A
#
# COMPACT_ATOMS: atom_id res chain seq x y z
N MET A 1 18.29 13.05 5.80
CA MET A 1 17.62 12.39 4.68
C MET A 1 18.05 10.94 4.70
N THR A 2 17.07 10.03 4.65
CA THR A 2 17.29 8.59 4.57
C THR A 2 17.41 8.16 3.11
N VAL A 3 17.96 6.96 2.85
CA VAL A 3 17.96 6.37 1.50
C VAL A 3 16.54 6.30 0.90
N MET A 4 15.52 6.13 1.76
CA MET A 4 14.12 6.15 1.33
C MET A 4 13.68 7.54 0.87
N ASP A 5 14.05 8.60 1.59
CA ASP A 5 13.68 9.98 1.22
C ASP A 5 14.32 10.38 -0.10
N ASP A 6 15.59 10.00 -0.31
CA ASP A 6 16.33 10.27 -1.55
C ASP A 6 15.71 9.52 -2.74
N TRP A 7 15.40 8.23 -2.54
CA TRP A 7 14.74 7.42 -3.55
C TRP A 7 13.34 7.96 -3.90
N LEU A 8 12.54 8.31 -2.89
CA LEU A 8 11.20 8.86 -3.09
C LEU A 8 11.27 10.15 -3.91
N THR A 9 12.20 11.04 -3.57
CA THR A 9 12.42 12.29 -4.30
C THR A 9 12.77 12.02 -5.77
N ALA A 10 13.72 11.12 -6.03
CA ALA A 10 14.13 10.77 -7.39
C ALA A 10 13.00 10.12 -8.20
N ALA A 11 12.26 9.18 -7.61
CA ALA A 11 11.15 8.50 -8.25
C ALA A 11 9.97 9.45 -8.55
N CYS A 12 9.66 10.36 -7.63
CA CYS A 12 8.64 11.38 -7.84
C CYS A 12 9.00 12.33 -8.99
N ALA A 13 10.27 12.75 -9.07
CA ALA A 13 10.76 13.57 -10.16
C ALA A 13 10.62 12.88 -11.54
N GLU A 14 10.95 11.58 -11.62
CA GLU A 14 10.81 10.80 -12.86
C GLU A 14 9.34 10.64 -13.29
N LEU A 15 8.43 10.51 -12.32
CA LEU A 15 7.00 10.27 -12.58
C LEU A 15 6.17 11.56 -12.66
N GLY A 16 6.77 12.74 -12.40
CA GLY A 16 6.05 14.00 -12.35
C GLY A 16 5.04 14.10 -11.21
N VAL A 17 5.34 13.47 -10.08
CA VAL A 17 4.50 13.45 -8.86
C VAL A 17 5.09 14.42 -7.84
N ASP A 18 4.25 15.18 -7.12
CA ASP A 18 4.73 15.95 -5.96
C ASP A 18 5.02 14.98 -4.80
N PRO A 19 6.25 14.95 -4.24
CA PRO A 19 6.53 14.13 -3.06
C PRO A 19 5.59 14.37 -1.87
N ALA A 20 5.02 15.58 -1.76
CA ALA A 20 4.05 15.91 -0.70
C ALA A 20 2.70 15.18 -0.86
N ASP A 21 2.38 14.74 -2.09
CA ASP A 21 1.15 14.00 -2.39
C ASP A 21 1.30 12.49 -2.14
N VAL A 22 2.50 12.00 -1.81
CA VAL A 22 2.74 10.56 -1.59
C VAL A 22 2.45 10.19 -0.14
N PRO A 23 1.41 9.36 0.14
CA PRO A 23 1.08 8.93 1.50
C PRO A 23 2.00 7.79 1.94
N VAL A 24 3.28 8.07 2.16
CA VAL A 24 4.32 7.06 2.45
C VAL A 24 3.95 6.18 3.65
N GLN A 25 3.68 6.78 4.82
CA GLN A 25 3.38 6.00 6.03
C GLN A 25 2.12 5.14 5.86
N PRO A 26 0.96 5.67 5.40
CA PRO A 26 -0.21 4.85 5.11
C PRO A 26 0.07 3.66 4.16
N VAL A 27 0.86 3.86 3.11
CA VAL A 27 1.21 2.78 2.16
C VAL A 27 2.07 1.72 2.83
N LEU A 28 3.06 2.13 3.64
CA LEU A 28 3.94 1.20 4.35
C LEU A 28 3.21 0.42 5.44
N ASP A 29 2.29 1.05 6.16
CA ASP A 29 1.47 0.39 7.18
C ASP A 29 0.48 -0.59 6.55
N LEU A 30 -0.16 -0.22 5.44
CA LEU A 30 -1.00 -1.16 4.69
C LEU A 30 -0.20 -2.36 4.18
N ALA A 31 0.99 -2.13 3.62
CA ALA A 31 1.87 -3.21 3.17
C ALA A 31 2.28 -4.13 4.32
N ARG A 32 2.59 -3.56 5.49
CA ARG A 32 2.90 -4.30 6.73
C ARG A 32 1.72 -5.18 7.15
N ASP A 33 0.52 -4.62 7.21
CA ASP A 33 -0.68 -5.35 7.66
C ASP A 33 -1.01 -6.50 6.72
N VAL A 34 -0.98 -6.27 5.41
CA VAL A 34 -1.22 -7.33 4.42
C VAL A 34 -0.16 -8.43 4.49
N ALA A 35 1.12 -8.06 4.66
CA ALA A 35 2.19 -9.04 4.76
C ALA A 35 2.06 -9.94 5.99
N HIS A 36 1.53 -9.42 7.09
CA HIS A 36 1.37 -10.14 8.36
C HIS A 36 0.04 -10.90 8.46
N GLN A 37 -1.05 -10.32 7.98
CA GLN A 37 -2.41 -10.86 8.20
C GLN A 37 -2.95 -11.67 7.01
N VAL A 38 -2.44 -11.43 5.79
CA VAL A 38 -2.97 -12.06 4.56
C VAL A 38 -1.93 -13.00 3.93
N LEU A 39 -0.88 -12.44 3.32
CA LEU A 39 0.31 -13.15 2.83
C LEU A 39 1.42 -12.16 2.46
N ARG A 40 2.67 -12.54 2.66
CA ARG A 40 3.83 -11.67 2.35
C ARG A 40 3.86 -11.16 0.90
N PRO A 41 3.64 -11.99 -0.15
CA PRO A 41 3.53 -11.51 -1.53
C PRO A 41 2.37 -10.53 -1.78
N GLY A 42 1.37 -10.48 -0.90
CA GLY A 42 0.20 -9.62 -1.03
C GLY A 42 0.49 -8.13 -0.81
N ALA A 43 1.57 -7.80 -0.09
CA ALA A 43 1.94 -6.41 0.19
C ALA A 43 2.17 -5.56 -1.07
N PRO A 44 3.06 -5.93 -2.02
CA PRO A 44 3.27 -5.16 -3.24
C PRO A 44 2.02 -5.14 -4.14
N VAL A 45 1.25 -6.23 -4.20
CA VAL A 45 0.00 -6.30 -4.97
C VAL A 45 -1.03 -5.32 -4.43
N THR A 46 -1.16 -5.22 -3.11
CA THR A 46 -2.11 -4.32 -2.46
C THR A 46 -1.72 -2.86 -2.62
N ALA A 47 -0.42 -2.53 -2.53
CA ALA A 47 0.06 -1.18 -2.82
C ALA A 47 -0.26 -0.74 -4.26
N TYR A 48 -0.10 -1.65 -5.24
CA TYR A 48 -0.49 -1.38 -6.62
C TYR A 48 -2.01 -1.18 -6.76
N LEU A 49 -2.83 -2.01 -6.09
CA LEU A 49 -4.29 -1.86 -6.10
C LEU A 49 -4.75 -0.55 -5.47
N LEU A 50 -4.13 -0.11 -4.37
CA LEU A 50 -4.39 1.18 -3.75
C LEU A 50 -4.10 2.32 -4.76
N GLY A 51 -2.92 2.30 -5.39
CA GLY A 51 -2.57 3.30 -6.41
C GLY A 51 -3.55 3.31 -7.58
N LEU A 52 -4.00 2.14 -8.03
CA LEU A 52 -4.97 2.02 -9.12
C LEU A 52 -6.37 2.55 -8.73
N ALA A 53 -6.80 2.36 -7.48
CA ALA A 53 -8.06 2.90 -6.97
C ALA A 53 -7.99 4.44 -6.86
N VAL A 54 -6.88 4.97 -6.33
CA VAL A 54 -6.64 6.42 -6.25
C VAL A 54 -6.60 7.05 -7.64
N GLY A 55 -5.92 6.42 -8.60
CA GLY A 55 -5.91 6.86 -10.00
C GLY A 55 -7.29 6.84 -10.69
N ARG A 56 -8.26 6.14 -10.10
CA ARG A 56 -9.68 6.14 -10.53
C ARG A 56 -10.57 7.10 -9.73
N GLY A 57 -9.98 7.94 -8.88
CA GLY A 57 -10.68 8.97 -8.12
C GLY A 57 -11.10 8.55 -6.70
N ALA A 58 -10.60 7.42 -6.18
CA ALA A 58 -10.81 7.09 -4.78
C ALA A 58 -9.96 8.01 -3.87
N ASP A 59 -10.52 8.39 -2.72
CA ASP A 59 -9.74 9.05 -1.67
C ASP A 59 -8.67 8.08 -1.11
N PRO A 60 -7.38 8.46 -1.07
CA PRO A 60 -6.30 7.57 -0.64
C PRO A 60 -6.47 7.06 0.80
N ALA A 61 -6.90 7.92 1.73
CA ALA A 61 -7.04 7.55 3.13
C ALA A 61 -8.22 6.59 3.33
N VAL A 62 -9.35 6.83 2.66
CA VAL A 62 -10.52 5.94 2.69
C VAL A 62 -10.20 4.59 2.05
N ALA A 63 -9.52 4.59 0.90
CA ALA A 63 -9.14 3.35 0.21
C ALA A 63 -8.16 2.52 1.03
N ALA A 64 -7.13 3.14 1.61
CA ALA A 64 -6.18 2.47 2.49
C ALA A 64 -6.87 1.89 3.73
N ALA A 65 -7.73 2.67 4.41
CA ALA A 65 -8.46 2.21 5.59
C ALA A 65 -9.33 0.97 5.31
N ARG A 66 -10.04 0.95 4.16
CA ARG A 66 -10.84 -0.21 3.75
C ARG A 66 -9.98 -1.45 3.49
N LEU A 67 -8.81 -1.29 2.88
CA LEU A 67 -7.89 -2.40 2.62
C LEU A 67 -7.25 -2.91 3.92
N THR A 68 -6.92 -2.02 4.85
CA THR A 68 -6.44 -2.38 6.19
C THR A 68 -7.50 -3.15 6.98
N GLU A 69 -8.75 -2.70 6.97
CA GLU A 69 -9.87 -3.41 7.63
C GLU A 69 -10.10 -4.81 7.01
N LEU A 70 -10.04 -4.89 5.67
CA LEU A 70 -10.13 -6.17 4.97
C LEU A 70 -8.97 -7.11 5.34
N ALA A 71 -7.74 -6.60 5.43
CA ALA A 71 -6.58 -7.38 5.84
C ALA A 71 -6.71 -7.88 7.28
N GLY A 72 -7.19 -7.04 8.20
CA GLY A 72 -7.39 -7.38 9.61
C GLY A 72 -8.51 -8.39 9.87
N THR A 73 -9.45 -8.52 8.95
CA THR A 73 -10.55 -9.50 9.03
C THR A 73 -10.35 -10.71 8.11
N TRP A 74 -9.19 -10.80 7.44
CA TRP A 74 -8.94 -11.84 6.45
C TRP A 74 -8.91 -13.23 7.12
N PRO A 75 -9.69 -14.21 6.61
CA PRO A 75 -9.80 -15.52 7.25
C PRO A 75 -8.46 -16.26 7.20
N VAL A 76 -7.93 -16.59 8.37
CA VAL A 76 -6.66 -17.34 8.56
C VAL A 76 -6.69 -18.72 7.88
N GLU A 77 -7.87 -19.31 7.68
CA GLU A 77 -8.02 -20.70 7.20
C GLU A 77 -7.93 -20.90 5.68
N LEU A 78 -7.88 -19.84 4.85
CA LEU A 78 -7.72 -20.01 3.39
C LEU A 78 -6.28 -20.42 2.96
N GLY A 79 -5.37 -20.58 3.91
CA GLY A 79 -4.01 -21.09 3.71
C GLY A 79 -3.83 -22.60 3.97
N GLY A 80 -4.91 -23.35 4.22
CA GLY A 80 -4.88 -24.81 4.33
C GLY A 80 -5.17 -25.49 2.99
N ASP A 81 -4.14 -26.10 2.42
CA ASP A 81 -4.12 -27.00 1.25
C ASP A 81 -4.88 -26.57 -0.02
N ARG A 82 -4.09 -26.17 -1.03
CA ARG A 82 -4.19 -26.71 -2.40
C ARG A 82 -2.80 -26.92 -2.99
#